data_AF-A0A4V2L0T4-F1
#
_entry.id   AF-A0A4V2L0T4-F1
#
_cell.length_a   1.000
_cell.length_b   1.000
_cell.length_c   1.000
_cell.angle_alpha   90.00
_cell.angle_beta   90.00
_cell.angle_gamma   90.00
#
_symmetry.space_group_name_H-M   'P 1'
#
loop_
_entity.id
_entity.type
_entity.pdbx_description
1 polymer ?
#
loop_
_entity_poly.entity_id
_entity_poly.type
_entity_poly.pdbx_seq_one_letter_code
_entity_poly.pdbx_strand_id
1 'polypeptide(L)'
;MNFKHLLLPKYKHPQAAVRCAAIAQLSPTNAEHKSVLHELAFNDADEKVRLTALQKLNNFYLWWKVAQTFKASRIRDIAFDEVAERLLSNELSTREAATFIRECANMRFVERLALTSEDIDFKLACLKRLNKPQVNRQCFFATQNEQLQLALLNAFEDIPQLLKALKKTTHARIQAEIELRLQALRAHHIQQQQAQREATVILAKWAEVLRSKLAFADIQQRVEQYQRQLGPETLLTDSQRHTITQLREQTISRLQRAQVITD
;
A
#
# COMPACT_ATOMS: atom_id res chain seq x y z
N MET A 1 44.76 29.84 35.09
CA MET A 1 44.53 29.33 33.72
C MET A 1 44.58 27.81 33.74
N ASN A 2 43.62 27.12 33.13
CA ASN A 2 43.53 25.66 33.19
C ASN A 2 44.24 25.03 31.97
N PHE A 3 45.46 24.52 32.16
CA PHE A 3 46.32 23.98 31.09
C PHE A 3 45.83 22.64 30.50
N LYS A 4 44.78 22.03 31.06
CA LYS A 4 44.28 20.71 30.64
C LYS A 4 43.78 20.66 29.18
N HIS A 5 43.44 21.79 28.58
CA HIS A 5 42.94 21.86 27.19
C HIS A 5 44.03 21.99 26.12
N LEU A 6 45.27 22.32 26.49
CA LEU A 6 46.36 22.51 25.52
C LEU A 6 46.93 21.18 24.99
N LEU A 7 46.72 20.08 25.71
CA LEU A 7 47.20 18.74 25.34
C LEU A 7 46.10 17.84 24.76
N LEU A 8 44.84 18.28 24.80
CA LEU A 8 43.72 17.52 24.25
C LEU A 8 43.66 17.73 22.73
N PRO A 9 43.38 16.67 21.94
CA PRO A 9 43.13 16.82 20.52
C PRO A 9 42.02 17.85 20.27
N LYS A 10 42.17 18.70 19.24
CA LYS A 10 41.22 19.79 18.96
C LYS A 10 39.76 19.34 18.80
N TYR A 11 39.55 18.10 18.35
CA TYR A 11 38.22 17.52 18.22
C TYR A 11 37.54 17.14 19.55
N LYS A 12 38.24 17.17 20.69
CA LYS A 12 37.68 17.02 22.05
C LYS A 12 37.54 18.35 22.80
N HIS A 13 37.73 19.48 22.11
CA HIS A 13 37.68 20.80 22.74
C HIS A 13 36.26 21.14 23.27
N PRO A 14 36.10 21.82 24.41
CA PRO A 14 34.78 22.15 24.97
C PRO A 14 33.89 22.98 24.03
N GLN A 15 34.48 23.90 23.28
CA GLN A 15 33.75 24.73 22.32
C GLN A 15 33.47 23.97 21.01
N ALA A 16 32.18 23.88 20.63
CA ALA A 16 31.73 23.19 19.42
C ALA A 16 32.36 23.75 18.13
N ALA A 17 32.54 25.07 18.04
CA ALA A 17 33.16 25.72 16.88
C ALA A 17 34.60 25.22 16.62
N VAL A 18 35.39 24.99 17.69
CA VAL A 18 36.75 24.44 17.57
C VAL A 18 36.71 22.98 17.12
N ARG A 19 35.73 22.19 17.59
CA ARG A 19 35.53 20.81 17.11
C ARG A 19 35.14 20.77 15.63
N CYS A 20 34.22 21.62 15.19
CA CYS A 20 33.88 21.77 13.77
C CYS A 20 35.10 22.11 12.91
N ALA A 21 35.94 23.06 13.36
CA ALA A 21 37.17 23.42 12.64
C ALA A 21 38.17 22.25 12.60
N ALA A 22 38.25 21.44 13.66
CA ALA A 22 39.10 20.26 13.71
C ALA A 22 38.65 19.18 12.70
N ILE A 23 37.33 18.99 12.50
CA ILE A 23 36.78 18.02 11.54
C ILE A 23 37.30 18.28 10.11
N ALA A 24 37.51 19.54 9.72
CA ALA A 24 38.02 19.88 8.40
C ALA A 24 39.40 19.25 8.12
N GLN A 25 40.22 19.07 9.15
CA GLN A 25 41.57 18.50 9.10
C GLN A 25 41.59 16.97 9.20
N LEU A 26 40.48 16.33 9.56
CA LEU A 26 40.38 14.87 9.60
C LEU A 26 40.17 14.33 8.18
N SER A 27 40.74 13.16 7.89
CA SER A 27 40.59 12.50 6.60
C SER A 27 39.71 11.24 6.74
N PRO A 28 38.62 11.09 5.97
CA PRO A 28 37.78 9.90 6.03
C PRO A 28 38.45 8.64 5.44
N THR A 29 39.59 8.79 4.75
CA THR A 29 40.37 7.66 4.21
C THR A 29 41.41 7.12 5.19
N ASN A 30 41.78 7.91 6.21
CA ASN A 30 42.63 7.44 7.30
C ASN A 30 41.77 6.73 8.36
N ALA A 31 42.16 5.53 8.78
CA ALA A 31 41.35 4.69 9.66
C ALA A 31 41.08 5.33 11.04
N GLU A 32 42.11 5.93 11.66
CA GLU A 32 41.98 6.58 12.96
C GLU A 32 41.08 7.81 12.87
N HIS A 33 41.32 8.67 11.87
CA HIS A 33 40.49 9.84 11.61
C HIS A 33 39.04 9.45 11.32
N LYS A 34 38.81 8.39 10.54
CA LYS A 34 37.47 7.86 10.26
C LYS A 34 36.77 7.41 11.54
N SER A 35 37.48 6.74 12.46
CA SER A 35 36.93 6.35 13.76
C SER A 35 36.52 7.58 14.58
N VAL A 36 37.36 8.62 14.61
CA VAL A 36 37.05 9.89 15.28
C VAL A 36 35.83 10.56 14.65
N LEU A 37 35.75 10.61 13.32
CA LEU A 37 34.60 11.17 12.61
C LEU A 37 33.31 10.41 12.93
N HIS A 38 33.35 9.08 13.03
CA HIS A 38 32.19 8.29 13.46
C HIS A 38 31.77 8.63 14.90
N GLU A 39 32.73 8.72 15.82
CA GLU A 39 32.43 9.11 17.21
C GLU A 39 31.74 10.48 17.26
N LEU A 40 32.29 11.48 16.55
CA LEU A 40 31.73 12.83 16.49
C LEU A 40 30.35 12.86 15.83
N ALA A 41 30.12 12.08 14.76
CA ALA A 41 28.85 12.05 14.04
C ALA A 41 27.69 11.51 14.89
N PHE A 42 27.94 10.54 15.77
CA PHE A 42 26.88 9.86 16.52
C PHE A 42 26.80 10.26 17.99
N ASN A 43 27.91 10.69 18.61
CA ASN A 43 28.00 10.87 20.06
C ASN A 43 28.31 12.30 20.51
N ASP A 44 28.66 13.23 19.61
CA ASP A 44 28.90 14.62 20.03
C ASP A 44 27.62 15.25 20.58
N ALA A 45 27.74 16.04 21.65
CA ALA A 45 26.60 16.72 22.26
C ALA A 45 25.99 17.80 21.35
N ASP A 46 26.80 18.43 20.51
CA ASP A 46 26.40 19.52 19.63
C ASP A 46 25.98 19.01 18.25
N GLU A 47 24.76 19.35 17.83
CA GLU A 47 24.17 18.89 16.57
C GLU A 47 24.92 19.40 15.32
N LYS A 48 25.51 20.58 15.38
CA LYS A 48 26.31 21.14 14.29
C LYS A 48 27.60 20.36 14.11
N VAL A 49 28.23 19.94 15.20
CA VAL A 49 29.43 19.07 15.14
C VAL A 49 29.07 17.71 14.55
N ARG A 50 27.97 17.09 15.00
CA ARG A 50 27.47 15.84 14.42
C ARG A 50 27.23 15.96 12.91
N LEU A 51 26.53 17.01 12.48
CA LEU A 51 26.25 17.26 11.07
C LEU A 51 27.52 17.46 10.25
N THR A 52 28.47 18.25 10.76
CA THR A 52 29.75 18.51 10.09
C THR A 52 30.57 17.22 9.92
N ALA A 53 30.54 16.34 10.92
CA ALA A 53 31.21 15.04 10.85
C ALA A 53 30.54 14.11 9.82
N LEU A 54 29.21 14.06 9.76
CA LEU A 54 28.48 13.28 8.74
C LEU A 54 28.78 13.77 7.32
N GLN A 55 28.76 15.09 7.09
CA GLN A 55 29.13 15.69 5.82
C GLN A 55 30.56 15.34 5.42
N LYS A 56 31.50 15.35 6.38
CA LYS A 56 32.90 14.96 6.12
C LYS A 56 33.06 13.48 5.79
N LEU A 57 32.26 12.60 6.41
CA LEU A 57 32.24 11.17 6.10
C LEU A 57 31.60 10.89 4.74
N ASN A 58 30.65 11.72 4.30
CA ASN A 58 29.96 11.68 3.01
C ASN A 58 29.52 10.26 2.59
N ASN A 59 28.91 9.51 3.50
CA ASN A 59 28.56 8.10 3.27
C ASN A 59 27.04 7.90 3.38
N PHE A 60 26.44 7.37 2.32
CA PHE A 60 24.99 7.11 2.24
C PHE A 60 24.45 6.31 3.43
N TYR A 61 25.12 5.20 3.78
CA TYR A 61 24.67 4.30 4.85
C TYR A 61 24.67 4.98 6.22
N LEU A 62 25.55 5.97 6.44
CA LEU A 62 25.57 6.74 7.68
C LEU A 62 24.44 7.75 7.75
N TRP A 63 24.16 8.46 6.67
CA TRP A 63 22.98 9.31 6.57
C TRP A 63 21.71 8.50 6.81
N TRP A 64 21.61 7.33 6.19
CA TRP A 64 20.47 6.43 6.40
C TRP A 64 20.34 5.96 7.85
N LYS A 65 21.46 5.58 8.48
CA LYS A 65 21.47 5.19 9.89
C LYS A 65 20.99 6.33 10.79
N VAL A 66 21.44 7.56 10.54
CA VAL A 66 21.03 8.75 11.30
C VAL A 66 19.53 9.03 11.13
N ALA A 67 19.02 9.00 9.89
CA ALA A 67 17.61 9.23 9.59
C ALA A 67 16.67 8.26 10.34
N GLN A 68 17.11 7.03 10.56
CA GLN A 68 16.35 6.00 11.28
C GLN A 68 16.48 6.09 12.80
N THR A 69 17.67 6.40 13.31
CA THR A 69 17.99 6.24 14.74
C THR A 69 17.76 7.51 15.55
N PHE A 70 17.97 8.68 14.96
CA PHE A 70 17.80 9.94 15.66
C PHE A 70 16.31 10.25 15.84
N LYS A 71 15.93 10.64 17.06
CA LYS A 71 14.56 11.07 17.38
C LYS A 71 14.39 12.53 16.96
N ALA A 72 13.24 12.84 16.34
CA ALA A 72 12.73 14.17 15.96
C ALA A 72 13.72 15.35 16.19
N SER A 73 14.71 15.45 15.32
CA SER A 73 15.81 16.42 15.39
C SER A 73 16.11 16.96 14.00
N ARG A 74 16.65 18.18 13.91
CA ARG A 74 16.98 18.81 12.62
C ARG A 74 17.93 17.96 11.78
N ILE A 75 18.90 17.30 12.41
CA ILE A 75 19.88 16.40 11.76
C ILE A 75 19.21 15.17 11.15
N ARG A 76 18.08 14.72 11.71
CA ARG A 76 17.32 13.59 11.17
C ARG A 76 16.62 14.01 9.89
N ASP A 77 16.03 15.20 9.86
CA ASP A 77 15.35 15.72 8.67
C ASP A 77 16.36 15.98 7.55
N ILE A 78 17.51 16.60 7.86
CA ILE A 78 18.62 16.76 6.90
C ILE A 78 19.09 15.39 6.39
N ALA A 79 19.23 14.40 7.26
CA ALA A 79 19.63 13.05 6.85
C ALA A 79 18.61 12.39 5.91
N PHE A 80 17.30 12.59 6.12
CA PHE A 80 16.29 12.12 5.17
C PHE A 80 16.39 12.83 3.82
N ASP A 81 16.66 14.14 3.82
CA ASP A 81 16.78 14.91 2.58
C ASP A 81 18.04 14.49 1.79
N GLU A 82 19.18 14.31 2.45
CA GLU A 82 20.40 13.75 1.85
C GLU A 82 20.17 12.34 1.27
N VAL A 83 19.49 11.46 2.02
CA VAL A 83 19.17 10.11 1.52
C VAL A 83 18.24 10.19 0.32
N ALA A 84 17.25 11.08 0.34
CA ALA A 84 16.33 11.25 -0.78
C ALA A 84 17.05 11.78 -2.02
N GLU A 85 17.86 12.81 -1.88
CA GLU A 85 18.62 13.40 -2.99
C GLU A 85 19.47 12.33 -3.70
N ARG A 86 20.23 11.54 -2.94
CA ARG A 86 21.11 10.50 -3.52
C ARG A 86 20.35 9.34 -4.17
N LEU A 87 19.18 8.98 -3.63
CA LEU A 87 18.31 7.97 -4.25
C LEU A 87 17.69 8.50 -5.54
N LEU A 88 17.35 9.78 -5.58
CA LEU A 88 16.71 10.42 -6.75
C LEU A 88 17.74 10.81 -7.83
N SER A 89 19.00 11.06 -7.47
CA SER A 89 20.11 11.36 -8.38
C SER A 89 20.76 10.11 -8.99
N ASN A 90 20.25 8.91 -8.68
CA ASN A 90 20.81 7.64 -9.13
C ASN A 90 22.29 7.43 -8.74
N GLU A 91 22.73 7.99 -7.61
CA GLU A 91 24.06 7.72 -7.05
C GLU A 91 24.24 6.27 -6.58
N LEU A 92 23.12 5.61 -6.26
CA LEU A 92 23.10 4.20 -5.87
C LEU A 92 22.81 3.32 -7.07
N SER A 93 23.37 2.10 -7.06
CA SER A 93 22.95 1.11 -8.03
C SER A 93 21.46 0.78 -7.89
N THR A 94 20.81 0.39 -8.98
CA THR A 94 19.40 -0.02 -8.98
C THR A 94 19.11 -1.11 -7.93
N ARG A 95 20.07 -2.02 -7.69
CA ARG A 95 19.95 -3.08 -6.68
C ARG A 95 19.97 -2.53 -5.25
N GLU A 96 20.87 -1.60 -4.95
CA GLU A 96 20.94 -0.96 -3.63
C GLU A 96 19.70 -0.12 -3.36
N ALA A 97 19.27 0.67 -4.34
CA ALA A 97 18.05 1.47 -4.28
C ALA A 97 16.80 0.59 -4.03
N ALA A 98 16.67 -0.53 -4.75
CA ALA A 98 15.57 -1.48 -4.55
C ALA A 98 15.60 -2.17 -3.18
N THR A 99 16.80 -2.49 -2.67
CA THR A 99 16.98 -3.05 -1.32
C THR A 99 16.56 -2.04 -0.26
N PHE A 100 17.00 -0.78 -0.43
CA PHE A 100 16.61 0.33 0.44
C PHE A 100 15.09 0.51 0.52
N ILE A 101 14.39 0.58 -0.62
CA ILE A 101 12.93 0.77 -0.64
C ILE A 101 12.23 -0.36 0.14
N ARG A 102 12.72 -1.60 0.01
CA ARG A 102 12.15 -2.77 0.65
C ARG A 102 12.28 -2.70 2.18
N GLU A 103 13.46 -2.33 2.66
CA GLU A 103 13.82 -2.30 4.08
C GLU A 103 13.40 -1.02 4.80
N CYS A 104 13.11 0.06 4.05
CA CYS A 104 12.69 1.33 4.63
C CYS A 104 11.39 1.16 5.43
N ALA A 105 11.47 1.41 6.75
CA ALA A 105 10.30 1.35 7.63
C ALA A 105 9.42 2.62 7.52
N ASN A 106 9.98 3.74 7.07
CA ASN A 106 9.27 5.01 6.98
C ASN A 106 8.46 5.11 5.69
N MET A 107 7.21 4.65 5.73
CA MET A 107 6.32 4.68 4.55
C MET A 107 6.03 6.10 4.03
N ARG A 108 6.04 7.12 4.88
CA ARG A 108 5.86 8.52 4.42
C ARG A 108 7.05 8.98 3.58
N PHE A 109 8.24 8.53 3.94
CA PHE A 109 9.45 8.79 3.15
C PHE A 109 9.39 8.08 1.80
N VAL A 110 8.98 6.81 1.76
CA VAL A 110 8.77 6.07 0.50
C VAL A 110 7.71 6.75 -0.39
N GLU A 111 6.64 7.27 0.22
CA GLU A 111 5.60 8.03 -0.49
C GLU A 111 6.15 9.33 -1.10
N ARG A 112 6.97 10.08 -0.34
CA ARG A 112 7.68 11.25 -0.87
C ARG A 112 8.54 10.87 -2.08
N LEU A 113 9.34 9.82 -1.98
CA LEU A 113 10.18 9.32 -3.07
C LEU A 113 9.35 8.95 -4.31
N ALA A 114 8.22 8.26 -4.14
CA ALA A 114 7.33 7.89 -5.24
C ALA A 114 6.75 9.12 -5.97
N LEU A 115 6.42 10.18 -5.23
CA LEU A 115 5.83 11.39 -5.80
C LEU A 115 6.87 12.29 -6.47
N THR A 116 8.11 12.29 -5.99
CA THR A 116 9.17 13.17 -6.49
C THR A 116 10.01 12.56 -7.60
N SER A 117 10.20 11.24 -7.62
CA SER A 117 11.07 10.58 -8.59
C SER A 117 10.62 10.79 -10.04
N GLU A 118 11.56 10.98 -10.96
CA GLU A 118 11.29 11.00 -12.40
C GLU A 118 11.53 9.64 -13.05
N ASP A 119 12.37 8.80 -12.42
CA ASP A 119 12.62 7.42 -12.82
C ASP A 119 11.37 6.57 -12.63
N ILE A 120 10.89 5.99 -13.72
CA ILE A 120 9.66 5.19 -13.77
C ILE A 120 9.81 3.90 -12.97
N ASP A 121 10.95 3.22 -13.08
CA ASP A 121 11.17 1.92 -12.43
C ASP A 121 11.32 2.11 -10.92
N PHE A 122 12.07 3.13 -10.50
CA PHE A 122 12.21 3.48 -9.09
C PHE A 122 10.87 3.93 -8.49
N LYS A 123 10.11 4.75 -9.22
CA LYS A 123 8.76 5.15 -8.82
C LYS A 123 7.83 3.95 -8.68
N LEU A 124 7.82 3.05 -9.64
CA LEU A 124 7.02 1.82 -9.57
C LEU A 124 7.42 0.94 -8.39
N ALA A 125 8.71 0.82 -8.09
CA ALA A 125 9.18 0.09 -6.92
C ALA A 125 8.66 0.71 -5.61
N CYS A 126 8.69 2.04 -5.49
CA CYS A 126 8.13 2.74 -4.33
C CYS A 126 6.60 2.55 -4.24
N LEU A 127 5.87 2.71 -5.34
CA LEU A 127 4.40 2.56 -5.37
C LEU A 127 3.96 1.13 -5.02
N LYS A 128 4.67 0.12 -5.53
CA LYS A 128 4.46 -1.28 -5.15
C LYS A 128 4.71 -1.50 -3.65
N ARG A 129 5.77 -0.89 -3.09
CA ARG A 129 6.07 -1.00 -1.66
C ARG A 129 4.99 -0.36 -0.78
N LEU A 130 4.44 0.76 -1.22
CA LEU A 130 3.39 1.49 -0.50
C LEU A 130 2.06 0.75 -0.52
N ASN A 131 1.71 0.13 -1.65
CA ASN A 131 0.44 -0.55 -1.88
C ASN A 131 -0.78 0.30 -1.48
N LYS A 132 -0.77 1.59 -1.86
CA LYS A 132 -1.85 2.55 -1.56
C LYS A 132 -2.56 2.96 -2.85
N PRO A 133 -3.83 2.56 -3.07
CA PRO A 133 -4.57 2.93 -4.27
C PRO A 133 -4.68 4.44 -4.49
N GLN A 134 -4.81 5.22 -3.41
CA GLN A 134 -4.91 6.69 -3.51
C GLN A 134 -3.65 7.33 -4.10
N VAL A 135 -2.46 6.90 -3.66
CA VAL A 135 -1.17 7.40 -4.17
C VAL A 135 -0.98 6.94 -5.63
N ASN A 136 -1.33 5.70 -5.95
CA ASN A 136 -1.27 5.19 -7.32
C ASN A 136 -2.15 6.01 -8.27
N ARG A 137 -3.37 6.36 -7.86
CA ARG A 137 -4.25 7.23 -8.67
C ARG A 137 -3.69 8.64 -8.81
N GLN A 138 -3.09 9.21 -7.77
CA GLN A 138 -2.41 10.51 -7.86
C GLN A 138 -1.28 10.46 -8.90
N CYS A 139 -0.42 9.45 -8.84
CA CYS A 139 0.67 9.25 -9.81
C CYS A 139 0.15 9.01 -11.23
N PHE A 140 -0.93 8.24 -11.40
CA PHE A 140 -1.57 8.02 -12.69
C PHE A 140 -1.97 9.33 -13.36
N PHE A 141 -2.57 10.27 -12.62
CA PHE A 141 -2.99 11.56 -13.17
C PHE A 141 -1.84 12.55 -13.36
N ALA A 142 -0.75 12.41 -12.61
CA ALA A 142 0.41 13.30 -12.70
C ALA A 142 1.36 12.94 -13.85
N THR A 143 1.37 11.68 -14.29
CA THR A 143 2.28 11.20 -15.33
C THR A 143 1.64 11.20 -16.73
N GLN A 144 2.47 11.47 -17.74
CA GLN A 144 2.14 11.28 -19.16
C GLN A 144 2.75 10.00 -19.73
N ASN A 145 3.42 9.18 -18.91
CA ASN A 145 4.03 7.94 -19.38
C ASN A 145 2.98 6.82 -19.48
N GLU A 146 2.84 6.22 -20.68
CA GLU A 146 1.85 5.18 -20.96
C GLU A 146 2.07 3.93 -20.09
N GLN A 147 3.31 3.44 -20.01
CA GLN A 147 3.64 2.22 -19.27
C GLN A 147 3.34 2.36 -17.77
N LEU A 148 3.66 3.51 -17.18
CA LEU A 148 3.36 3.81 -15.79
C LEU A 148 1.86 3.90 -15.55
N GLN A 149 1.11 4.61 -16.39
CA GLN A 149 -0.35 4.68 -16.26
C GLN A 149 -0.99 3.29 -16.37
N LEU A 150 -0.55 2.45 -17.30
CA LEU A 150 -1.04 1.08 -17.45
C LEU A 150 -0.81 0.25 -16.18
N ALA A 151 0.40 0.33 -15.59
CA ALA A 151 0.74 -0.37 -14.35
C ALA A 151 -0.10 0.09 -13.14
N LEU A 152 -0.53 1.35 -13.13
CA LEU A 152 -1.31 1.95 -12.04
C LEU A 152 -2.83 1.79 -12.20
N LEU A 153 -3.30 1.25 -13.33
CA LEU A 153 -4.72 1.15 -13.62
C LEU A 153 -5.49 0.23 -12.66
N ASN A 154 -4.80 -0.72 -12.04
CA ASN A 154 -5.37 -1.59 -11.01
C ASN A 154 -5.78 -0.84 -9.73
N ALA A 155 -5.41 0.43 -9.58
CA ALA A 155 -5.87 1.28 -8.47
C ALA A 155 -7.29 1.85 -8.67
N PHE A 156 -7.96 1.53 -9.79
CA PHE A 156 -9.30 2.01 -10.14
C PHE A 156 -10.28 0.83 -10.13
N GLU A 157 -11.18 0.81 -9.17
CA GLU A 157 -12.05 -0.36 -8.90
C GLU A 157 -13.52 -0.14 -9.33
N ASP A 158 -13.95 1.12 -9.42
CA ASP A 158 -15.34 1.47 -9.68
C ASP A 158 -15.53 2.25 -10.99
N ILE A 159 -16.77 2.24 -11.48
CA ILE A 159 -17.16 2.92 -12.72
C ILE A 159 -16.86 4.43 -12.66
N PRO A 160 -17.23 5.18 -11.60
CA PRO A 160 -16.91 6.62 -11.51
C PRO A 160 -15.41 6.94 -11.64
N GLN A 161 -14.56 6.17 -10.97
CA GLN A 161 -13.11 6.34 -10.99
C GLN A 161 -12.54 6.03 -12.37
N LEU A 162 -12.98 4.95 -13.02
CA LEU A 162 -12.57 4.59 -14.38
C LEU A 162 -13.03 5.63 -15.41
N LEU A 163 -14.26 6.14 -15.31
CA LEU A 163 -14.72 7.23 -16.17
C LEU A 163 -13.90 8.51 -16.00
N LYS A 164 -13.48 8.82 -14.77
CA LYS A 164 -12.57 9.94 -14.50
C LYS A 164 -11.18 9.71 -15.11
N ALA A 165 -10.67 8.47 -15.06
CA ALA A 165 -9.42 8.08 -15.71
C ALA A 165 -9.51 8.24 -17.23
N LEU A 166 -10.57 7.73 -17.83
CA LEU A 166 -10.82 7.78 -19.28
C LEU A 166 -10.79 9.21 -19.82
N LYS A 167 -11.44 10.14 -19.10
CA LYS A 167 -11.49 11.57 -19.48
C LYS A 167 -10.14 12.29 -19.40
N LYS A 168 -9.17 11.75 -18.66
CA LYS A 168 -7.89 12.41 -18.36
C LYS A 168 -6.69 11.79 -19.05
N THR A 169 -6.79 10.53 -19.46
CA THR A 169 -5.73 9.87 -20.22
C THR A 169 -5.83 10.24 -21.71
N THR A 170 -4.69 10.46 -22.34
CA THR A 170 -4.55 10.78 -23.76
C THR A 170 -4.13 9.56 -24.58
N HIS A 171 -3.76 8.45 -23.94
CA HIS A 171 -3.20 7.27 -24.58
C HIS A 171 -4.30 6.30 -25.01
N ALA A 172 -4.38 6.03 -26.32
CA ALA A 172 -5.41 5.16 -26.91
C ALA A 172 -5.42 3.74 -26.29
N ARG A 173 -4.24 3.18 -25.99
CA ARG A 173 -4.13 1.86 -25.37
C ARG A 173 -4.78 1.81 -23.99
N ILE A 174 -4.60 2.87 -23.20
CA ILE A 174 -5.13 2.97 -21.85
C ILE A 174 -6.64 3.22 -21.90
N GLN A 175 -7.09 4.04 -22.85
CA GLN A 175 -8.52 4.24 -23.09
C GLN A 175 -9.21 2.91 -23.41
N ALA A 176 -8.65 2.11 -24.33
CA ALA A 176 -9.18 0.78 -24.68
C ALA A 176 -9.25 -0.17 -23.48
N GLU A 177 -8.19 -0.22 -22.64
CA GLU A 177 -8.18 -1.05 -21.43
C GLU A 177 -9.22 -0.57 -20.40
N ILE A 178 -9.38 0.74 -20.22
CA ILE A 178 -10.42 1.29 -19.33
C ILE A 178 -11.81 0.94 -19.84
N GLU A 179 -12.06 1.06 -21.14
CA GLU A 179 -13.34 0.73 -21.76
C GLU A 179 -13.68 -0.76 -21.58
N LEU A 180 -12.71 -1.65 -21.77
CA LEU A 180 -12.86 -3.08 -21.53
C LEU A 180 -13.28 -3.36 -20.07
N ARG A 181 -12.61 -2.73 -19.10
CA ARG A 181 -12.96 -2.87 -17.67
C ARG A 181 -14.34 -2.31 -17.36
N LEU A 182 -14.70 -1.16 -17.94
CA LEU A 182 -16.02 -0.56 -17.79
C LEU A 182 -17.13 -1.48 -18.34
N GLN A 183 -16.90 -2.11 -19.50
CA GLN A 183 -17.83 -3.08 -20.07
C GLN A 183 -18.01 -4.28 -19.14
N ALA A 184 -16.91 -4.86 -18.63
CA ALA A 184 -16.96 -5.98 -17.71
C ALA A 184 -17.72 -5.66 -16.41
N LEU A 185 -17.45 -4.49 -15.80
CA LEU A 185 -18.15 -4.05 -14.59
C LEU A 185 -19.65 -3.81 -14.81
N ARG A 186 -20.02 -3.22 -15.95
CA ARG A 186 -21.43 -3.01 -16.32
C ARG A 186 -22.15 -4.33 -16.57
N ALA A 187 -21.52 -5.25 -17.29
CA ALA A 187 -22.06 -6.58 -17.55
C ALA A 187 -22.28 -7.35 -16.24
N HIS A 188 -21.29 -7.36 -15.35
CA HIS A 188 -21.41 -7.97 -14.03
C HIS A 188 -22.55 -7.34 -13.22
N HIS A 189 -22.68 -6.01 -13.22
CA HIS A 189 -23.76 -5.34 -12.52
C HIS A 189 -25.15 -5.68 -13.08
N ILE A 190 -25.29 -5.76 -14.41
CA ILE A 190 -26.55 -6.20 -15.05
C ILE A 190 -26.88 -7.64 -14.64
N GLN A 191 -25.91 -8.55 -14.74
CA GLN A 191 -26.06 -9.94 -14.35
C GLN A 191 -26.47 -10.08 -12.88
N GLN A 192 -25.84 -9.29 -12.00
CA GLN A 192 -26.15 -9.25 -10.59
C GLN A 192 -27.59 -8.80 -10.34
N GLN A 193 -28.05 -7.74 -11.01
CA GLN A 193 -29.43 -7.27 -10.88
C GLN A 193 -30.45 -8.29 -11.38
N GLN A 194 -30.17 -8.97 -12.49
CA GLN A 194 -31.04 -10.04 -13.01
C GLN A 194 -31.14 -11.19 -12.02
N ALA A 195 -30.00 -11.70 -11.54
CA ALA A 195 -29.95 -12.77 -10.55
C ALA A 195 -30.71 -12.40 -9.25
N GLN A 196 -30.58 -11.17 -8.78
CA GLN A 196 -31.30 -10.70 -7.60
C GLN A 196 -32.83 -10.64 -7.82
N ARG A 197 -33.30 -10.23 -8.99
CA ARG A 197 -34.73 -10.22 -9.33
C ARG A 197 -35.30 -11.62 -9.38
N GLU A 198 -34.60 -12.53 -10.07
CA GLU A 198 -34.99 -13.94 -10.20
C GLU A 198 -35.02 -14.63 -8.83
N ALA A 199 -33.99 -14.42 -8.02
CA ALA A 199 -33.93 -14.96 -6.66
C ALA A 199 -35.11 -14.47 -5.81
N THR A 200 -35.50 -13.20 -5.91
CA THR A 200 -36.66 -12.66 -5.16
C THR A 200 -37.94 -13.43 -5.49
N VAL A 201 -38.17 -13.74 -6.76
CA VAL A 201 -39.34 -14.52 -7.20
C VAL A 201 -39.27 -15.96 -6.70
N ILE A 202 -38.10 -16.60 -6.80
CA ILE A 202 -37.90 -17.99 -6.37
C ILE A 202 -38.08 -18.12 -4.85
N LEU A 203 -37.52 -17.19 -4.07
CA LEU A 203 -37.63 -17.19 -2.61
C LEU A 203 -39.08 -16.99 -2.16
N ALA A 204 -39.84 -16.13 -2.83
CA ALA A 204 -41.26 -15.96 -2.55
C ALA A 204 -42.05 -17.26 -2.80
N LYS A 205 -41.81 -17.92 -3.94
CA LYS A 205 -42.44 -19.22 -4.27
C LYS A 205 -42.07 -20.31 -3.28
N TRP A 206 -40.80 -20.39 -2.88
CA TRP A 206 -40.35 -21.34 -1.87
C TRP A 206 -41.05 -21.10 -0.53
N ALA A 207 -41.08 -19.84 -0.06
CA ALA A 207 -41.78 -19.48 1.18
C ALA A 207 -43.29 -19.76 1.11
N GLU A 208 -43.93 -19.62 -0.05
CA GLU A 208 -45.33 -19.98 -0.26
C GLU A 208 -45.54 -21.50 -0.19
N VAL A 209 -44.71 -22.29 -0.87
CA VAL A 209 -44.77 -23.77 -0.81
C VAL A 209 -44.62 -24.26 0.64
N LEU A 210 -43.72 -23.67 1.43
CA LEU A 210 -43.55 -24.01 2.84
C LEU A 210 -44.73 -23.60 3.74
N ARG A 211 -45.58 -22.67 3.31
CA ARG A 211 -46.83 -22.30 4.02
C ARG A 211 -48.07 -23.07 3.52
N SER A 212 -47.96 -23.75 2.38
CA SER A 212 -49.06 -24.47 1.77
C SER A 212 -49.39 -25.79 2.48
N LYS A 213 -50.64 -26.26 2.28
CA LYS A 213 -51.13 -27.59 2.70
C LYS A 213 -50.85 -28.70 1.66
N LEU A 214 -49.87 -28.50 0.79
CA LEU A 214 -49.48 -29.51 -0.20
C LEU A 214 -48.96 -30.78 0.48
N ALA A 215 -49.05 -31.91 -0.24
CA ALA A 215 -48.47 -33.16 0.21
C ALA A 215 -46.94 -33.02 0.32
N PHE A 216 -46.37 -33.83 1.20
CA PHE A 216 -44.95 -33.77 1.52
C PHE A 216 -44.04 -33.95 0.31
N ALA A 217 -44.32 -34.97 -0.51
CA ALA A 217 -43.55 -35.27 -1.72
C ALA A 217 -43.55 -34.09 -2.71
N ASP A 218 -44.70 -33.41 -2.87
CA ASP A 218 -44.83 -32.25 -3.75
C ASP A 218 -44.00 -31.05 -3.25
N ILE A 219 -43.94 -30.86 -1.93
CA ILE A 219 -43.13 -29.80 -1.31
C ILE A 219 -41.65 -30.06 -1.56
N GLN A 220 -41.18 -31.28 -1.28
CA GLN A 220 -39.78 -31.63 -1.48
C GLN A 220 -39.36 -31.43 -2.94
N GLN A 221 -40.17 -31.93 -3.89
CA GLN A 221 -39.89 -31.78 -5.32
C GLN A 221 -39.80 -30.31 -5.75
N ARG A 222 -40.74 -29.47 -5.31
CA ARG A 222 -40.75 -28.03 -5.65
C ARG A 222 -39.59 -27.28 -5.01
N VAL A 223 -39.23 -27.61 -3.77
CA VAL A 223 -38.07 -27.00 -3.10
C VAL A 223 -36.76 -27.36 -3.80
N GLU A 224 -36.56 -28.63 -4.16
CA GLU A 224 -35.39 -29.05 -4.93
C GLU A 224 -35.32 -28.33 -6.30
N GLN A 225 -36.45 -28.15 -6.96
CA GLN A 225 -36.52 -27.37 -8.20
C GLN A 225 -36.10 -25.91 -7.99
N TYR A 226 -36.61 -25.24 -6.95
CA TYR A 226 -36.24 -23.86 -6.64
C TYR A 226 -34.77 -23.70 -6.27
N GLN A 227 -34.22 -24.67 -5.54
CA GLN A 227 -32.78 -24.68 -5.23
C GLN A 227 -31.91 -24.81 -6.49
N ARG A 228 -32.33 -25.62 -7.47
CA ARG A 228 -31.62 -25.74 -8.76
C ARG A 228 -31.77 -24.49 -9.64
N GLN A 229 -32.89 -23.77 -9.52
CA GLN A 229 -33.14 -22.53 -10.27
C GLN A 229 -32.42 -21.31 -9.68
N LEU A 230 -32.03 -21.36 -8.40
CA LEU A 230 -31.21 -20.31 -7.81
C LEU A 230 -29.85 -20.29 -8.50
N GLY A 231 -29.51 -19.13 -9.09
CA GLY A 231 -28.18 -18.86 -9.60
C GLY A 231 -27.12 -18.80 -8.48
N PRO A 232 -25.86 -18.49 -8.83
CA PRO A 232 -24.76 -18.44 -7.87
C PRO A 232 -25.03 -17.41 -6.76
N GLU A 233 -24.92 -17.85 -5.50
CA GLU A 233 -25.20 -17.02 -4.31
C GLU A 233 -24.26 -15.80 -4.18
N THR A 234 -23.13 -15.78 -4.90
CA THR A 234 -22.19 -14.65 -4.99
C THR A 234 -22.81 -13.41 -5.65
N LEU A 235 -23.84 -13.58 -6.48
CA LEU A 235 -24.55 -12.48 -7.13
C LEU A 235 -25.69 -11.91 -6.26
N LEU A 236 -26.04 -12.59 -5.18
CA LEU A 236 -27.19 -12.23 -4.34
C LEU A 236 -26.82 -11.19 -3.29
N THR A 237 -27.84 -10.56 -2.70
CA THR A 237 -27.66 -9.69 -1.53
C THR A 237 -27.51 -10.51 -0.25
N ASP A 238 -26.95 -9.91 0.82
CA ASP A 238 -26.85 -10.57 2.13
C ASP A 238 -28.22 -10.98 2.67
N SER A 239 -29.23 -10.14 2.49
CA SER A 239 -30.61 -10.43 2.90
C SER A 239 -31.18 -11.65 2.17
N GLN A 240 -30.94 -11.76 0.86
CA GLN A 240 -31.38 -12.93 0.08
C GLN A 240 -30.64 -14.21 0.50
N ARG A 241 -29.32 -14.15 0.74
CA ARG A 241 -28.56 -15.30 1.26
C ARG A 241 -29.05 -15.74 2.64
N HIS A 242 -29.35 -14.78 3.51
CA HIS A 242 -29.93 -15.08 4.82
C HIS A 242 -31.32 -15.74 4.68
N THR A 243 -32.16 -15.23 3.77
CA THR A 243 -33.47 -15.80 3.49
C THR A 243 -33.37 -17.23 2.94
N ILE A 244 -32.43 -17.50 2.03
CA ILE A 244 -32.13 -18.85 1.55
C ILE A 244 -31.80 -19.78 2.71
N THR A 245 -30.94 -19.33 3.63
CA THR A 245 -30.53 -20.11 4.81
C THR A 245 -31.74 -20.44 5.69
N GLN A 246 -32.57 -19.46 6.02
CA GLN A 246 -33.80 -19.66 6.80
C GLN A 246 -34.78 -20.64 6.12
N LEU A 247 -34.99 -20.51 4.80
CA LEU A 247 -35.90 -21.39 4.06
C LEU A 247 -35.35 -22.83 3.98
N ARG A 248 -34.03 -23.02 3.90
CA ARG A 248 -33.38 -24.34 3.98
C ARG A 248 -33.66 -24.99 5.35
N GLU A 249 -33.45 -24.26 6.44
CA GLU A 249 -33.69 -24.74 7.81
C GLU A 249 -35.16 -25.09 8.06
N GLN A 250 -36.09 -24.25 7.59
CA GLN A 250 -37.52 -24.50 7.67
C GLN A 250 -37.93 -25.74 6.88
N THR A 251 -37.34 -25.94 5.69
CA THR A 251 -37.55 -27.14 4.89
C THR A 251 -37.12 -28.38 5.68
N ILE A 252 -35.90 -28.40 6.20
CA ILE A 252 -35.36 -29.52 6.99
C ILE A 252 -36.24 -29.83 8.20
N SER A 253 -36.65 -28.80 8.95
CA SER A 253 -37.51 -28.94 10.11
C SER A 253 -38.87 -29.57 9.75
N ARG A 254 -39.42 -29.21 8.58
CA ARG A 254 -40.68 -29.78 8.07
C ARG A 254 -40.49 -31.22 7.57
N LEU A 255 -39.33 -31.56 6.97
CA LEU A 255 -38.95 -32.93 6.61
C LEU A 255 -38.90 -33.85 7.85
N GLN A 256 -38.23 -33.42 8.91
CA GLN A 256 -38.11 -34.19 10.15
C GLN A 256 -39.46 -34.42 10.83
N ARG A 257 -40.34 -33.41 10.87
CA ARG A 257 -41.68 -33.56 11.45
C ARG A 257 -42.58 -34.51 10.66
N ALA A 258 -42.43 -34.58 9.34
CA ALA A 258 -43.22 -35.47 8.50
C ALA A 258 -42.82 -36.95 8.70
N GLN A 259 -41.52 -37.23 8.88
CA GLN A 259 -41.03 -38.59 9.13
C GLN A 259 -41.56 -39.18 10.46
N VAL A 260 -41.64 -38.38 11.52
CA VAL A 260 -42.14 -38.79 12.85
C VAL A 260 -43.64 -39.14 12.87
N ILE A 261 -44.43 -38.72 11.86
CA ILE A 261 -45.88 -38.99 11.79
C ILE A 261 -46.18 -40.29 11.01
N THR A 262 -45.19 -40.84 10.31
CA THR A 262 -45.31 -42.06 9.50
C THR A 262 -44.78 -43.34 10.17
N ASP A 263 -44.16 -43.22 11.35
CA ASP A 263 -43.70 -44.33 12.22
C ASP A 263 -44.66 -44.52 13.40
#